data_AF-A0A817FMT0-F1
#
_entry.id   AF-A0A817FMT0-F1
#
_cell.length_a   1.000
_cell.length_b   1.000
_cell.length_c   1.000
_cell.angle_alpha   90.00
_cell.angle_beta   90.00
_cell.angle_gamma   90.00
#
_symmetry.space_group_name_H-M   'P 1'
#
loop_
_entity.id
_entity.type
_entity.pdbx_description
1 polymer ?
#
loop_
_entity_poly.entity_id
_entity_poly.type
_entity_poly.pdbx_seq_one_letter_code
_entity_poly.pdbx_strand_id
1 'polypeptide(L)'
;MIIDDRMVICGSANINDRSLVGNRDSEFCIVINDLEEEDGRFNGQPVRVGKFCSSWRKKIFEMLLGIQFENPNNVDITDPVSDEFYSYFQNVAKQNTLIYEEVFATMPTDRARTFAQVTAYNDMPKMKDTDPIEAQQKLKDIQGFIVEYPLYFLDEENYLPSWTSREGIAPLIIWT
;
A
#
# COMPACT_ATOMS: atom_id res chain seq x y z
N MET A 1 0.98 11.81 -5.30
CA MET A 1 2.44 11.68 -5.13
C MET A 1 2.94 12.82 -4.26
N ILE A 2 3.66 12.55 -3.18
CA ILE A 2 4.23 13.56 -2.27
C ILE A 2 5.75 13.48 -2.38
N ILE A 3 6.42 14.63 -2.52
CA ILE A 3 7.87 14.72 -2.71
C ILE A 3 8.44 15.65 -1.64
N ASP A 4 9.42 15.15 -0.88
CA ASP A 4 10.23 15.87 0.11
C ASP A 4 9.43 16.71 1.12
N ASP A 5 8.16 16.37 1.38
CA ASP A 5 7.22 17.20 2.14
C ASP A 5 7.16 18.66 1.64
N ARG A 6 7.39 18.92 0.34
CA ARG A 6 7.35 20.28 -0.26
C ARG A 6 6.51 20.40 -1.52
N MET A 7 6.26 19.28 -2.19
CA MET A 7 5.44 19.22 -3.38
C MET A 7 4.45 18.07 -3.30
N VAL A 8 3.20 18.32 -3.69
CA VAL A 8 2.22 17.25 -3.94
C VAL A 8 1.67 17.35 -5.35
N ILE A 9 1.67 16.22 -6.06
CA ILE A 9 0.92 16.03 -7.29
C ILE A 9 -0.33 15.20 -6.97
N CYS A 10 -1.49 15.77 -7.29
CA CYS A 10 -2.80 15.16 -7.07
C CYS A 10 -3.63 15.27 -8.36
N GLY A 11 -4.34 14.20 -8.73
CA GLY A 11 -5.13 14.21 -9.95
C GLY A 11 -5.72 12.85 -10.28
N SER A 12 -6.23 12.74 -11.50
CA SER A 12 -6.86 11.50 -12.01
C SER A 12 -5.85 10.55 -12.68
N ALA A 13 -4.68 11.05 -13.09
CA ALA A 13 -3.70 10.25 -13.81
C ALA A 13 -3.10 9.12 -12.96
N ASN A 14 -3.26 7.89 -13.43
CA ASN A 14 -2.57 6.72 -12.89
C ASN A 14 -1.11 6.70 -13.35
N ILE A 15 -0.26 5.91 -12.68
CA ILE A 15 1.12 5.65 -13.14
C ILE A 15 1.08 4.53 -14.19
N ASN A 16 0.64 4.87 -15.40
CA ASN A 16 0.60 3.96 -16.55
C ASN A 16 0.60 4.77 -17.87
N ASP A 17 0.78 4.10 -19.00
CA ASP A 17 0.81 4.79 -20.29
C ASP A 17 -0.57 5.40 -20.61
N ARG A 18 -1.65 4.68 -20.31
CA ARG A 18 -3.04 5.14 -20.54
C ARG A 18 -3.27 6.57 -20.04
N SER A 19 -2.76 6.90 -18.86
CA SER A 19 -2.90 8.22 -18.26
C SER A 19 -1.74 9.19 -18.60
N LEU A 20 -0.52 8.71 -18.85
CA LEU A 20 0.68 9.57 -18.90
C LEU A 20 1.19 9.96 -20.30
N VAL A 21 0.90 9.18 -21.36
CA VAL A 21 1.44 9.49 -22.70
C VAL A 21 0.72 10.67 -23.39
N GLY A 22 -0.42 11.11 -22.86
CA GLY A 22 -1.13 12.32 -23.29
C GLY A 22 -1.93 12.21 -24.60
N ASN A 23 -1.84 11.09 -25.32
CA ASN A 23 -2.63 10.83 -26.53
C ASN A 23 -3.70 9.73 -26.34
N ARG A 24 -3.97 9.35 -25.09
CA ARG A 24 -4.96 8.33 -24.71
C ARG A 24 -6.07 8.95 -23.85
N ASP A 25 -6.14 8.63 -22.56
CA ASP A 25 -7.19 9.13 -21.69
C ASP A 25 -6.95 10.61 -21.34
N SER A 26 -8.04 11.37 -21.23
CA SER A 26 -7.99 12.77 -20.82
C SER A 26 -7.86 12.84 -19.30
N GLU A 27 -6.69 13.27 -18.82
CA GLU A 27 -6.39 13.38 -17.40
C GLU A 27 -6.20 14.83 -16.96
N PHE A 28 -6.38 15.08 -15.65
CA PHE A 28 -6.03 16.36 -15.05
C PHE A 28 -5.29 16.16 -13.73
N CYS A 29 -4.26 16.97 -13.52
CA CYS A 29 -3.47 16.99 -12.30
C CYS A 29 -3.22 18.43 -11.85
N ILE A 30 -3.18 18.61 -10.53
CA ILE A 30 -2.67 19.81 -9.87
C ILE A 30 -1.31 19.50 -9.26
N VAL A 31 -0.40 20.46 -9.39
CA VAL A 31 0.89 20.47 -8.69
C VAL A 31 0.82 21.55 -7.62
N ILE A 32 0.91 21.14 -6.37
CA ILE A 32 0.88 22.00 -5.20
C ILE A 32 2.31 22.11 -4.70
N ASN A 33 2.86 23.32 -4.73
CA ASN A 33 4.15 23.65 -4.11
C ASN A 33 3.86 24.55 -2.90
N ASP A 34 4.38 24.17 -1.75
CA ASP A 34 4.24 24.99 -0.56
C ASP A 34 5.09 26.26 -0.66
N LEU A 35 4.47 27.40 -0.34
CA LEU A 35 5.16 28.67 -0.12
C LEU A 35 5.45 28.89 1.37
N GLU A 36 4.62 28.31 2.24
CA GLU A 36 4.81 28.37 3.69
C GLU A 36 5.56 27.15 4.18
N GLU A 37 6.67 27.39 4.86
CA GLU A 37 7.52 26.34 5.39
C GLU A 37 7.48 26.28 6.93
N GLU A 38 7.73 25.09 7.46
CA GLU A 38 7.94 24.80 8.89
C GLU A 38 9.21 23.98 9.09
N ASP A 39 9.65 23.86 10.35
CA ASP A 39 10.79 23.03 10.70
C ASP A 39 10.37 21.55 10.68
N GLY A 40 11.13 20.75 9.94
CA GLY A 40 11.01 19.29 9.86
C GLY A 40 12.35 18.62 10.09
N ARG A 41 12.37 17.29 9.97
CA ARG A 41 13.59 16.48 10.09
C ARG A 41 13.57 15.36 9.08
N PHE A 42 14.66 15.15 8.36
CA PHE A 42 14.90 13.98 7.51
C PHE A 42 16.17 13.29 7.98
N ASN A 43 16.04 12.04 8.42
CA ASN A 43 17.11 11.22 8.98
C ASN A 43 17.88 11.94 10.10
N GLY A 44 17.13 12.56 11.02
CA GLY A 44 17.64 13.34 12.15
C GLY A 44 18.20 14.72 11.78
N GLN A 45 18.35 15.04 10.50
CA GLN A 45 18.86 16.34 10.06
C GLN A 45 17.73 17.36 9.95
N PRO A 46 17.90 18.59 10.49
CA PRO A 46 16.90 19.63 10.37
C PRO A 46 16.73 20.04 8.91
N VAL A 47 15.48 20.07 8.44
CA VAL A 47 15.10 20.47 7.07
C VAL A 47 13.91 21.42 7.11
N ARG A 48 13.75 22.22 6.05
CA ARG A 48 12.54 23.03 5.86
C ARG A 48 11.56 22.26 4.99
N VAL A 49 10.36 22.06 5.51
CA VAL A 49 9.27 21.34 4.83
C VAL A 49 8.08 22.26 4.63
N GLY A 50 7.28 21.99 3.60
CA GLY A 50 6.04 22.70 3.34
C GLY A 50 4.94 22.33 4.33
N LYS A 51 4.21 23.32 4.84
CA LYS A 51 3.15 23.08 5.84
C LYS A 51 2.02 22.19 5.31
N PHE A 52 1.56 22.42 4.08
CA PHE A 52 0.48 21.63 3.50
C PHE A 52 0.97 20.21 3.18
N CYS A 53 2.10 20.08 2.50
CA CYS A 53 2.64 18.80 2.07
C CYS A 53 3.01 17.91 3.26
N SER A 54 3.70 18.46 4.28
CA SER A 54 4.07 17.71 5.49
C SER A 54 2.83 17.26 6.26
N SER A 55 1.84 18.16 6.46
CA SER A 55 0.62 17.83 7.19
C SER A 55 -0.22 16.78 6.47
N TRP A 56 -0.24 16.81 5.14
CA TRP A 56 -0.97 15.81 4.36
C TRP A 56 -0.30 14.43 4.46
N ARG A 57 1.03 14.35 4.32
CA ARG A 57 1.77 13.08 4.51
C ARG A 57 1.55 12.54 5.93
N LYS A 58 1.66 13.38 6.97
CA LYS A 58 1.43 12.98 8.37
C LYS A 58 0.04 12.35 8.55
N LYS A 59 -1.02 12.98 8.01
CA LYS A 59 -2.39 12.43 8.04
C LYS A 59 -2.52 11.08 7.34
N ILE A 60 -1.84 10.89 6.20
CA ILE A 60 -1.84 9.60 5.50
C ILE A 60 -1.16 8.54 6.37
N PHE A 61 -0.02 8.86 6.98
CA PHE A 61 0.69 7.93 7.86
C PHE A 61 -0.12 7.62 9.12
N GLU A 62 -0.77 8.60 9.73
CA GLU A 62 -1.67 8.42 10.86
C GLU A 62 -2.79 7.42 10.54
N MET A 63 -3.41 7.56 9.37
CA MET A 63 -4.44 6.64 8.89
C MET A 63 -3.88 5.24 8.64
N LEU A 64 -2.78 5.13 7.89
CA LEU A 64 -2.18 3.84 7.52
C LEU A 64 -1.69 3.05 8.73
N LEU A 65 -1.15 3.74 9.73
CA LEU A 65 -0.66 3.14 10.98
C LEU A 65 -1.73 3.07 12.06
N GLY A 66 -2.94 3.59 11.83
CA GLY A 66 -4.03 3.57 12.81
C GLY A 66 -3.79 4.42 14.06
N ILE A 67 -2.94 5.45 13.96
CA ILE A 67 -2.55 6.30 15.09
C ILE A 67 -3.23 7.68 15.12
N GLN A 68 -4.27 7.87 14.31
CA GLN A 68 -4.98 9.15 14.19
C GLN A 68 -5.61 9.63 15.52
N PHE A 69 -6.10 8.70 16.35
CA PHE A 69 -6.76 9.01 17.62
C PHE A 69 -5.89 8.66 18.83
N GLU A 70 -5.09 7.60 18.73
CA GLU A 70 -4.21 7.12 19.79
C GLU A 70 -2.87 6.69 19.18
N ASN A 71 -1.75 7.14 19.74
CA ASN A 71 -0.41 6.70 19.36
C ASN A 71 0.23 5.92 20.52
N PRO A 72 -0.22 4.67 20.78
CA PRO A 72 0.17 3.92 21.97
C PRO A 72 1.67 3.63 22.03
N ASN A 73 2.31 3.51 20.86
CA ASN A 73 3.74 3.24 20.74
C ASN A 73 4.60 4.52 20.67
N ASN A 74 3.97 5.70 20.77
CA ASN A 74 4.62 7.01 20.67
C ASN A 74 5.56 7.14 19.46
N VAL A 75 5.12 6.61 18.31
CA VAL A 75 5.92 6.57 17.07
C VAL A 75 6.07 7.99 16.53
N ASP A 76 7.31 8.35 16.20
CA ASP A 76 7.61 9.61 15.53
C ASP A 76 7.37 9.47 14.01
N ILE A 77 6.31 10.12 13.52
CA ILE A 77 5.99 10.20 12.09
C ILE A 77 6.47 11.52 11.45
N THR A 78 7.15 12.37 12.21
CA THR A 78 7.63 13.66 11.74
C THR A 78 8.88 13.54 10.86
N ASP A 79 9.67 12.49 11.07
CA ASP A 79 10.82 12.11 10.24
C ASP A 79 10.51 10.87 9.37
N PRO A 80 9.99 11.06 8.14
CA PRO A 80 9.51 9.97 7.30
C PRO A 80 10.62 9.09 6.71
N VAL A 81 11.89 9.45 6.87
CA VAL A 81 13.05 8.75 6.26
C VAL A 81 14.04 8.27 7.31
N SER A 82 13.69 8.32 8.60
CA SER A 82 14.48 7.70 9.66
C SER A 82 14.38 6.18 9.61
N ASP A 83 15.49 5.50 9.92
CA ASP A 83 15.54 4.02 9.97
C ASP A 83 14.54 3.46 11.00
N GLU A 84 14.34 4.19 12.11
CA GLU A 84 13.44 3.79 13.19
C GLU A 84 11.97 3.84 12.74
N PHE A 85 11.56 4.93 12.07
CA PHE A 85 10.23 5.01 11.47
C PHE A 85 10.03 3.95 10.38
N TYR A 86 11.00 3.79 9.48
CA TYR A 86 10.90 2.83 8.38
C TYR A 86 10.78 1.38 8.89
N SER A 87 11.61 1.01 9.87
CA SER A 87 11.55 -0.31 10.51
C SER A 87 10.21 -0.55 11.18
N TYR A 88 9.67 0.44 11.90
CA TYR A 88 8.36 0.35 12.52
C TYR A 88 7.24 0.16 11.47
N PHE A 89 7.25 0.97 10.41
CA PHE A 89 6.29 0.93 9.31
C PHE A 89 6.27 -0.45 8.63
N GLN A 90 7.44 -1.02 8.34
CA GLN A 90 7.57 -2.37 7.79
C GLN A 90 7.07 -3.44 8.75
N ASN A 91 7.39 -3.34 10.04
CA ASN A 91 6.95 -4.29 11.05
C ASN A 91 5.42 -4.32 11.17
N VAL A 92 4.77 -3.16 11.20
CA VAL A 92 3.29 -3.08 11.23
C VAL A 92 2.69 -3.72 9.98
N ALA A 93 3.22 -3.40 8.79
CA ALA A 93 2.77 -4.00 7.53
C ALA A 93 2.86 -5.53 7.54
N LYS A 94 4.00 -6.05 8.00
CA LYS A 94 4.25 -7.49 8.11
C LYS A 94 3.30 -8.17 9.11
N GLN A 95 3.15 -7.62 10.31
CA GLN A 95 2.25 -8.19 11.33
C GLN A 95 0.80 -8.22 10.85
N ASN A 96 0.30 -7.10 10.28
CA ASN A 96 -1.04 -7.05 9.72
C ASN A 96 -1.24 -8.09 8.61
N THR A 97 -0.26 -8.25 7.71
CA THR A 97 -0.29 -9.24 6.63
C THR A 97 -0.41 -10.66 7.18
N LEU A 98 0.40 -11.02 8.18
CA LEU A 98 0.35 -12.34 8.81
C LEU A 98 -1.01 -12.61 9.46
N ILE A 99 -1.58 -11.62 10.16
CA ILE A 99 -2.90 -11.75 10.79
C ILE A 99 -3.99 -11.93 9.72
N TYR A 100 -3.98 -11.12 8.65
CA TYR A 100 -4.97 -11.25 7.58
C TYR A 100 -4.88 -12.62 6.87
N GLU A 101 -3.67 -13.08 6.57
CA GLU A 101 -3.46 -14.40 5.96
C GLU A 101 -3.92 -15.54 6.88
N GLU A 102 -3.64 -15.46 8.17
CA GLU A 102 -4.03 -16.50 9.13
C GLU A 102 -5.55 -16.52 9.36
N VAL A 103 -6.15 -15.35 9.56
CA VAL A 103 -7.57 -15.26 9.90
C VAL A 103 -8.48 -15.56 8.71
N PHE A 104 -8.11 -15.07 7.52
CA PHE A 104 -8.99 -15.06 6.36
C PHE A 104 -8.50 -15.89 5.18
N ALA A 105 -7.24 -16.35 5.17
CA ALA A 105 -6.59 -16.88 3.98
C ALA A 105 -6.80 -15.96 2.77
N THR A 106 -6.46 -14.66 2.96
CA THR A 106 -6.68 -13.62 1.95
C THR A 106 -5.80 -13.79 0.72
N MET A 107 -6.30 -13.27 -0.41
CA MET A 107 -5.58 -13.18 -1.68
C MET A 107 -5.52 -11.71 -2.10
N PRO A 108 -4.44 -11.26 -2.79
CA PRO A 108 -3.24 -12.03 -3.20
C PRO A 108 -2.32 -12.43 -2.01
N THR A 109 -1.46 -13.44 -2.19
CA THR A 109 -0.50 -13.93 -1.17
C THR A 109 0.75 -14.54 -1.80
N ASP A 110 1.91 -14.38 -1.16
CA ASP A 110 3.17 -15.01 -1.60
C ASP A 110 3.21 -16.54 -1.40
N ARG A 111 2.20 -17.10 -0.72
CA ARG A 111 2.06 -18.55 -0.52
C ARG A 111 1.54 -19.29 -1.75
N ALA A 112 1.00 -18.57 -2.74
CA ALA A 112 0.39 -19.13 -3.93
C ALA A 112 1.01 -18.53 -5.20
N ARG A 113 1.99 -19.24 -5.75
CA ARG A 113 2.79 -18.87 -6.94
C ARG A 113 2.25 -19.46 -8.24
N THR A 114 1.29 -20.38 -8.17
CA THR A 114 0.62 -21.00 -9.34
C THR A 114 -0.89 -21.03 -9.18
N PHE A 115 -1.64 -21.17 -10.29
CA PHE A 115 -3.10 -21.25 -10.23
C PHE A 115 -3.59 -22.47 -9.42
N ALA A 116 -2.87 -23.59 -9.51
CA ALA A 116 -3.18 -24.78 -8.71
C ALA A 116 -3.02 -24.52 -7.21
N GLN A 117 -1.97 -23.80 -6.80
CA GLN A 117 -1.78 -23.40 -5.41
C GLN A 117 -2.84 -22.41 -4.95
N VAL A 118 -3.29 -21.49 -5.82
CA VAL A 118 -4.41 -20.58 -5.52
C VAL A 118 -5.69 -21.35 -5.20
N THR A 119 -6.05 -22.33 -6.04
CA THR A 119 -7.23 -23.17 -5.79
C THR A 119 -7.09 -23.89 -4.46
N ALA A 120 -5.94 -24.54 -4.22
CA ALA A 120 -5.68 -25.25 -2.98
C ALA A 120 -5.74 -24.34 -1.74
N TYR A 121 -5.21 -23.12 -1.85
CA TYR A 121 -5.21 -22.12 -0.77
C TYR A 121 -6.61 -21.59 -0.47
N ASN A 122 -7.41 -21.30 -1.50
CA ASN A 122 -8.77 -20.80 -1.33
C ASN A 122 -9.72 -21.82 -0.67
N ASP A 123 -9.49 -23.11 -0.93
CA ASP A 123 -10.24 -24.23 -0.36
C ASP A 123 -9.83 -24.56 1.08
N MET A 124 -8.75 -23.97 1.59
CA MET A 124 -8.35 -24.15 2.99
C MET A 124 -9.43 -23.60 3.94
N PRO A 125 -9.67 -24.30 5.08
CA PRO A 125 -10.56 -23.78 6.11
C PRO A 125 -9.99 -22.46 6.66
N LYS A 126 -10.83 -21.43 6.68
CA LYS A 126 -10.46 -20.10 7.17
C LYS A 126 -10.71 -20.03 8.67
N MET A 127 -9.77 -19.47 9.44
CA MET A 127 -9.90 -19.39 10.90
C MET A 127 -11.16 -18.62 11.32
N LYS A 128 -11.57 -17.57 10.57
CA LYS A 128 -12.83 -16.87 10.83
C LYS A 128 -14.08 -17.77 10.85
N ASP A 129 -14.04 -18.90 10.15
CA ASP A 129 -15.14 -19.85 10.03
C ASP A 129 -14.98 -21.02 11.01
N THR A 130 -13.75 -21.46 11.27
CA THR A 130 -13.47 -22.61 12.17
C THR A 130 -13.34 -22.22 13.64
N ASP A 131 -12.70 -21.08 13.94
CA ASP A 131 -12.56 -20.53 15.30
C ASP A 131 -12.76 -19.01 15.29
N PRO A 132 -14.02 -18.55 15.31
CA PRO A 132 -14.34 -17.12 15.30
C PRO A 132 -13.86 -16.37 16.55
N ILE A 133 -13.69 -17.07 17.69
CA ILE A 133 -13.29 -16.45 18.96
C ILE A 133 -11.80 -16.13 18.92
N GLU A 134 -10.97 -17.10 18.53
CA GLU A 134 -9.54 -16.87 18.33
C GLU A 134 -9.30 -15.84 17.22
N ALA A 135 -10.04 -15.94 16.11
CA ALA A 135 -9.98 -14.94 15.04
C ALA A 135 -10.21 -13.52 15.58
N GLN A 136 -11.26 -13.31 16.38
CA GLN A 136 -11.55 -11.99 16.96
C GLN A 136 -10.45 -11.51 17.92
N GLN A 137 -9.76 -12.42 18.61
CA GLN A 137 -8.63 -12.05 19.47
C GLN A 137 -7.44 -11.56 18.64
N LYS A 138 -7.04 -12.31 17.59
CA LYS A 138 -5.93 -11.91 16.71
C LYS A 138 -6.19 -10.60 15.98
N LEU A 139 -7.43 -10.35 15.57
CA LEU A 139 -7.81 -9.11 14.91
C LEU A 139 -7.64 -7.86 15.79
N LYS A 140 -7.53 -7.99 17.12
CA LYS A 140 -7.24 -6.86 18.02
C LYS A 140 -5.79 -6.39 17.92
N ASP A 141 -4.90 -7.24 17.44
CA ASP A 141 -3.48 -6.92 17.27
C ASP A 141 -3.20 -6.18 15.94
N ILE A 142 -4.21 -6.06 15.07
CA ILE A 142 -4.09 -5.27 13.84
C ILE A 142 -3.97 -3.79 14.19
N GLN A 143 -2.97 -3.14 13.58
CA GLN A 143 -2.74 -1.71 13.74
C GLN A 143 -2.84 -0.99 12.40
N GLY A 144 -3.87 -0.14 12.25
CA GLY A 144 -4.10 0.58 11.01
C GLY A 144 -4.49 -0.32 9.84
N PHE A 145 -4.07 0.05 8.63
CA PHE A 145 -4.50 -0.58 7.38
C PHE A 145 -3.35 -1.05 6.48
N ILE A 146 -2.11 -0.75 6.86
CA ILE A 146 -0.98 -1.11 6.02
C ILE A 146 -0.72 -2.61 6.04
N VAL A 147 -0.45 -3.18 4.86
CA VAL A 147 -0.05 -4.57 4.63
C VAL A 147 1.11 -4.60 3.63
N GLU A 148 1.87 -5.68 3.61
CA GLU A 148 2.88 -5.93 2.60
C GLU A 148 2.19 -6.28 1.27
N TYR A 149 2.74 -5.77 0.17
CA TYR A 149 2.29 -6.16 -1.15
C TYR A 149 2.98 -7.47 -1.55
N PRO A 150 2.24 -8.55 -1.87
CA PRO A 150 2.83 -9.84 -2.21
C PRO A 150 3.51 -9.78 -3.58
N LEU A 151 4.82 -10.02 -3.61
CA LEU A 151 5.65 -9.91 -4.82
C LEU A 151 5.76 -11.21 -5.62
N TYR A 152 5.51 -12.34 -4.97
CA TYR A 152 5.66 -13.69 -5.53
C TYR A 152 4.31 -14.37 -5.82
N PHE A 153 3.19 -13.72 -5.49
CA PHE A 153 1.87 -14.18 -5.89
C PHE A 153 1.85 -14.44 -7.40
N LEU A 154 1.47 -15.66 -7.81
CA LEU A 154 1.35 -16.13 -9.21
C LEU A 154 2.59 -15.92 -10.11
N ASP A 155 3.78 -15.69 -9.57
CA ASP A 155 4.97 -15.33 -10.38
C ASP A 155 5.55 -16.48 -11.23
N GLU A 156 5.08 -17.72 -11.04
CA GLU A 156 5.39 -18.87 -11.89
C GLU A 156 4.39 -19.05 -13.05
N GLU A 157 3.37 -18.18 -13.15
CA GLU A 157 2.34 -18.22 -14.19
C GLU A 157 2.49 -17.10 -15.22
N ASN A 158 1.95 -17.32 -16.42
CA ASN A 158 1.83 -16.26 -17.42
C ASN A 158 0.49 -15.54 -17.26
N TYR A 159 0.56 -14.27 -16.84
CA TYR A 159 -0.62 -13.39 -16.67
C TYR A 159 -1.24 -12.91 -17.96
N LEU A 160 -0.54 -13.07 -19.10
CA LEU A 160 -1.10 -12.67 -20.38
C LEU A 160 -2.25 -13.61 -20.74
N PRO A 161 -3.40 -13.07 -21.14
CA PRO A 161 -4.49 -13.91 -21.62
C PRO A 161 -4.02 -14.76 -22.81
N SER A 162 -4.54 -16.00 -22.89
CA SER A 162 -4.26 -16.86 -24.04
C SER A 162 -4.63 -16.15 -25.33
N TRP A 163 -3.78 -16.25 -26.37
CA TRP A 163 -4.05 -15.68 -27.69
C TRP A 163 -5.35 -16.19 -28.33
N THR A 164 -5.88 -17.33 -27.85
CA THR A 164 -7.17 -17.88 -28.28
C THR A 164 -8.38 -17.25 -27.58
N SER A 165 -8.17 -16.47 -26.52
CA SER A 165 -9.22 -15.76 -25.78
C SER A 165 -9.50 -14.39 -26.39
N ARG A 166 -10.65 -13.80 -26.05
CA ARG A 166 -11.01 -12.44 -26.50
C ARG A 166 -10.02 -11.39 -26.00
N GLU A 167 -9.52 -11.59 -24.79
CA GLU A 167 -8.56 -10.72 -24.13
C GLU A 167 -7.15 -10.88 -24.71
N GLY A 168 -6.79 -12.07 -25.21
CA GLY A 168 -5.46 -12.32 -25.77
C GLY A 168 -5.27 -11.85 -27.20
N ILE A 169 -6.35 -11.63 -27.95
CA ILE A 169 -6.31 -10.92 -29.24
C ILE A 169 -6.42 -9.39 -29.06
N ALA A 170 -6.72 -8.92 -27.85
CA ALA A 170 -6.84 -7.50 -27.56
C ALA A 170 -5.44 -6.85 -27.58
N PRO A 171 -5.27 -5.65 -28.16
CA PRO A 171 -4.00 -4.95 -28.12
C PRO A 171 -3.52 -4.73 -26.68
N LEU A 172 -2.25 -5.05 -26.39
CA LEU A 172 -1.67 -4.90 -25.04
C LEU A 172 -1.77 -3.47 -24.49
N ILE A 173 -1.88 -2.48 -25.38
CA ILE A 173 -2.09 -1.06 -25.06
C ILE A 173 -3.36 -0.81 -24.22
N ILE A 174 -4.27 -1.77 -24.12
CA ILE A 174 -5.46 -1.70 -23.29
C ILE A 174 -5.12 -1.93 -21.80
N TRP A 175 -4.00 -2.59 -21.50
CA TRP A 175 -3.59 -2.94 -20.14
C TRP A 175 -2.47 -2.06 -19.58
N THR A 176 -1.74 -1.38 -20.47
CA THR A 176 -0.70 -0.38 -20.16
C THR A 176 -1.26 1.02 -20.24
#